data_AF-A0A1Z5JVX5-F1
#
_entry.id   AF-A0A1Z5JVX5-F1
#
_cell.length_a   1.000
_cell.length_b   1.000
_cell.length_c   1.000
_cell.angle_alpha   90.00
_cell.angle_beta   90.00
_cell.angle_gamma   90.00
#
_symmetry.space_group_name_H-M   'P 1'
#
loop_
_entity.id
_entity.type
_entity.pdbx_description
1 polymer ?
#
loop_
_entity_poly.entity_id
_entity_poly.type
_entity_poly.pdbx_seq_one_letter_code
_entity_poly.pdbx_strand_id
1 'polypeptide(L)'
;MARSVHSLLLALILLIRANSLISPCPSLRRNVKPLFSSVTDKVDQLLELVQHNSDETSIRQTIEELSALNSPRSDAEDDESLFKPLLGNYNVSFTLPNLPNERPVGGKWNRGPFVLESQWQHLIPKKVQNSVAQAVNMIIVRILFWRIYVILRGDAFRLSSLDRDRLSAVRNTPGGLSPRTVRADFDPPRVVLCTRQNKVLLSLSLGPTSSVFLDTTFCDNRVRIGKGSKGSRFVFVRSNDPVADEWKRLVAHKPVGKRQLVSFFGGFGLASLMGVWRCSGIFRNLSILGMLLCWPSALLAAVSTGGIEEDDPTMMEGSY
;
A
#
# COMPACT_ATOMS: atom_id res chain seq x y z
N MET A 1 -14.39 -47.19 -8.10
CA MET A 1 -15.23 -45.98 -7.97
C MET A 1 -14.47 -44.64 -8.03
N ALA A 2 -13.13 -44.59 -8.17
CA ALA A 2 -12.39 -43.31 -8.20
C ALA A 2 -12.06 -42.76 -9.60
N ARG A 3 -12.46 -43.43 -10.69
CA ARG A 3 -12.16 -43.01 -12.09
C ARG A 3 -13.31 -42.27 -12.79
N SER A 4 -14.49 -42.21 -12.19
CA SER A 4 -15.69 -41.60 -12.81
C SER A 4 -15.85 -40.09 -12.53
N VAL A 5 -15.27 -39.57 -11.45
CA VAL A 5 -15.40 -38.16 -11.05
C VAL A 5 -14.51 -37.23 -11.90
N HIS A 6 -13.39 -37.72 -12.43
CA HIS A 6 -12.50 -36.91 -13.28
C HIS A 6 -13.07 -36.62 -14.68
N SER A 7 -13.92 -37.50 -15.20
CA SER A 7 -14.51 -37.31 -16.54
C SER A 7 -15.65 -36.29 -16.53
N LEU A 8 -16.41 -36.22 -15.42
CA LEU A 8 -17.46 -35.22 -15.20
C LEU A 8 -16.93 -33.81 -14.97
N LEU A 9 -15.77 -33.66 -14.32
CA LEU A 9 -15.15 -32.35 -14.09
C LEU A 9 -14.58 -31.75 -15.39
N LEU A 10 -14.02 -32.57 -16.28
CA LEU A 10 -13.53 -32.15 -17.60
C LEU A 10 -14.68 -31.78 -18.56
N ALA A 11 -15.82 -32.49 -18.50
CA ALA A 11 -17.00 -32.14 -19.27
C ALA A 11 -17.62 -30.79 -18.83
N LEU A 12 -17.61 -30.50 -17.52
CA LEU A 12 -18.12 -29.22 -16.98
C LEU A 12 -17.23 -28.02 -17.36
N ILE A 13 -15.91 -28.21 -17.42
CA ILE A 13 -14.96 -27.17 -17.84
C ILE A 13 -15.07 -26.89 -19.34
N LEU A 14 -15.38 -27.90 -20.17
CA LEU A 14 -15.62 -27.72 -21.60
C LEU A 14 -16.97 -27.05 -21.91
N LEU A 15 -18.01 -27.31 -21.11
CA LEU A 15 -19.32 -26.65 -21.25
C LEU A 15 -19.27 -25.16 -20.89
N ILE A 16 -18.43 -24.76 -19.93
CA ILE A 16 -18.24 -23.35 -19.56
C ILE A 16 -17.49 -22.57 -20.66
N ARG A 17 -16.63 -23.24 -21.44
CA ARG A 17 -15.92 -22.63 -22.58
C ARG A 17 -16.76 -22.52 -23.86
N ALA A 18 -17.81 -23.33 -24.01
CA ALA A 18 -18.67 -23.29 -25.19
C ALA A 18 -19.71 -22.15 -25.16
N ASN A 19 -20.07 -21.65 -23.98
CA ASN A 19 -21.05 -20.55 -23.84
C ASN A 19 -20.47 -19.13 -24.00
N SER A 20 -19.17 -19.01 -24.28
CA SER A 20 -18.50 -17.72 -24.55
C SER A 20 -18.41 -17.33 -26.03
N LEU A 21 -19.13 -18.03 -26.92
CA LEU A 21 -19.18 -17.73 -28.36
C LEU A 21 -20.60 -17.36 -28.80
N ILE A 22 -21.13 -16.26 -28.27
CA ILE A 22 -22.25 -15.54 -28.87
C ILE A 22 -21.76 -14.10 -29.10
N SER A 23 -21.16 -13.87 -30.26
CA SER A 23 -20.83 -12.52 -30.73
C SER A 23 -22.09 -11.86 -31.30
N PRO A 24 -22.54 -10.70 -30.79
CA PRO A 24 -23.56 -9.92 -31.48
C PRO A 24 -22.95 -9.21 -32.69
N CYS A 25 -23.61 -9.35 -33.85
CA CYS A 25 -23.29 -8.63 -35.09
C CYS A 25 -23.30 -7.10 -34.89
N PRO A 26 -22.28 -6.35 -35.36
CA PRO A 26 -22.34 -4.91 -35.39
C PRO A 26 -23.01 -4.43 -36.69
N SER A 27 -24.32 -4.20 -36.66
CA SER A 27 -24.99 -3.37 -37.65
C SER A 27 -24.66 -1.89 -37.39
N LEU A 28 -23.82 -1.32 -38.26
CA LEU A 28 -23.78 0.09 -38.68
C LEU A 28 -24.50 1.11 -37.77
N ARG A 29 -23.84 1.51 -36.68
CA ARG A 29 -24.12 2.81 -36.04
C ARG A 29 -23.19 3.85 -36.64
N ARG A 30 -23.77 4.80 -37.37
CA ARG A 30 -23.10 6.02 -37.84
C ARG A 30 -22.48 6.75 -36.64
N ASN A 31 -21.15 6.82 -36.64
CA ASN A 31 -20.33 7.57 -35.69
C ASN A 31 -20.55 9.08 -35.88
N VAL A 32 -21.50 9.66 -35.16
CA VAL A 32 -21.38 11.05 -34.73
C VAL A 32 -20.61 11.00 -33.42
N LYS A 33 -19.31 11.32 -33.45
CA LYS A 33 -18.49 11.42 -32.24
C LYS A 33 -19.05 12.55 -31.38
N PRO A 34 -19.60 12.29 -30.17
CA PRO A 34 -19.73 13.37 -29.21
C PRO A 34 -18.30 13.85 -28.87
N LEU A 35 -18.01 15.12 -29.18
CA LEU A 35 -16.65 15.69 -29.12
C LEU A 35 -16.13 15.91 -27.69
N PHE A 36 -16.82 15.41 -26.66
CA PHE A 36 -16.42 15.49 -25.28
C PHE A 36 -16.63 14.13 -24.62
N SER A 37 -15.54 13.39 -24.39
CA SER A 37 -15.61 12.23 -23.50
C SER A 37 -15.90 12.73 -22.09
N SER A 38 -16.94 12.21 -21.46
CA SER A 38 -17.23 12.56 -20.08
C SER A 38 -16.13 12.03 -19.16
N VAL A 39 -15.97 12.65 -17.98
CA VAL A 39 -15.05 12.13 -16.94
C VAL A 39 -15.36 10.67 -16.62
N THR A 40 -16.64 10.30 -16.65
CA THR A 40 -17.11 8.94 -16.39
C THR A 40 -16.60 7.95 -17.43
N ASP A 41 -16.68 8.27 -18.73
CA ASP A 41 -16.19 7.39 -19.80
C ASP A 41 -14.68 7.13 -19.65
N LYS A 42 -13.93 8.16 -19.25
CA LYS A 42 -12.48 8.06 -19.01
C LYS A 42 -12.13 7.27 -17.76
N VAL A 43 -12.95 7.34 -16.71
CA VAL A 43 -12.79 6.49 -15.53
C VAL A 43 -13.08 5.03 -15.88
N ASP A 44 -14.11 4.75 -16.68
CA ASP A 44 -14.44 3.39 -17.14
C ASP A 44 -13.29 2.81 -17.97
N GLN A 45 -12.75 3.60 -18.91
CA GLN A 45 -11.57 3.26 -19.69
C GLN A 45 -10.36 2.95 -18.78
N LEU A 46 -10.09 3.78 -17.78
CA LEU A 46 -8.96 3.57 -16.85
C LEU A 46 -9.12 2.27 -16.06
N LEU A 47 -10.33 1.99 -15.55
CA LEU A 47 -10.62 0.79 -14.78
C LEU A 47 -10.43 -0.49 -15.62
N GLU A 48 -10.90 -0.48 -16.88
CA GLU A 48 -10.70 -1.58 -17.81
C GLU A 48 -9.20 -1.81 -18.08
N LEU A 49 -8.45 -0.74 -18.36
CA LEU A 49 -7.01 -0.82 -18.61
C LEU A 49 -6.25 -1.41 -17.41
N VAL A 50 -6.58 -0.95 -16.19
CA VAL A 50 -5.95 -1.45 -14.94
C VAL A 50 -6.34 -2.90 -14.66
N GLN A 51 -7.60 -3.27 -14.84
CA GLN A 51 -8.07 -4.64 -14.59
C GLN A 51 -7.41 -5.66 -15.52
N HIS A 52 -7.17 -5.29 -16.78
CA HIS A 52 -6.53 -6.15 -17.76
C HIS A 52 -4.99 -6.08 -17.76
N ASN A 53 -4.38 -5.31 -16.85
CA ASN A 53 -2.94 -5.01 -16.87
C ASN A 53 -2.46 -4.60 -18.26
N SER A 54 -3.21 -3.69 -18.88
CA SER A 54 -2.93 -3.20 -20.23
C SER A 54 -1.62 -2.40 -20.27
N ASP A 55 -1.24 -1.97 -21.48
CA ASP A 55 -0.02 -1.20 -21.71
C ASP A 55 0.09 0.05 -20.82
N GLU A 56 1.26 0.22 -20.18
CA GLU A 56 1.53 1.29 -19.22
C GLU A 56 1.38 2.69 -19.87
N THR A 57 1.66 2.82 -21.16
CA THR A 57 1.58 4.11 -21.86
C THR A 57 0.12 4.57 -21.99
N SER A 58 -0.78 3.63 -22.29
CA SER A 58 -2.22 3.90 -22.37
C SER A 58 -2.81 4.30 -21.02
N ILE A 59 -2.37 3.64 -19.95
CA ILE A 59 -2.77 3.98 -18.58
C ILE A 59 -2.27 5.38 -18.21
N ARG A 60 -0.99 5.68 -18.50
CA ARG A 60 -0.38 6.99 -18.25
C ARG A 60 -1.11 8.12 -18.97
N GLN A 61 -1.41 7.94 -20.26
CA GLN A 61 -2.17 8.92 -21.05
C GLN A 61 -3.56 9.15 -20.44
N THR A 62 -4.28 8.08 -20.09
CA THR A 62 -5.62 8.19 -19.50
C THR A 62 -5.59 8.92 -18.14
N ILE A 63 -4.56 8.66 -17.33
CA ILE A 63 -4.32 9.37 -16.06
C ILE A 63 -4.07 10.85 -16.28
N GLU A 64 -3.29 11.23 -17.29
CA GLU A 64 -2.99 12.62 -17.61
C GLU A 64 -4.24 13.36 -18.10
N GLU A 65 -5.01 12.75 -18.99
CA GLU A 65 -6.30 13.30 -19.47
C GLU A 65 -7.28 13.50 -18.31
N LEU A 66 -7.44 12.51 -17.42
CA LEU A 66 -8.30 12.61 -16.24
C LEU A 66 -7.80 13.68 -15.25
N SER A 67 -6.49 13.82 -15.10
CA SER A 67 -5.90 14.84 -14.24
C SER A 67 -6.18 16.25 -14.79
N ALA A 68 -6.04 16.43 -16.10
CA ALA A 68 -6.31 17.71 -16.76
C ALA A 68 -7.78 18.11 -16.63
N LEU A 69 -8.71 17.17 -16.85
CA LEU A 69 -10.16 17.39 -16.73
C LEU A 69 -10.61 17.76 -15.30
N ASN A 70 -9.88 17.32 -14.29
CA ASN A 70 -10.22 17.53 -12.87
C ASN A 70 -9.32 18.57 -12.17
N SER A 71 -8.62 19.40 -12.94
CA SER A 71 -7.80 20.48 -12.40
C SER A 71 -8.68 21.41 -11.55
N PRO A 72 -8.32 21.68 -10.29
CA PRO A 72 -9.11 22.55 -9.44
C PRO A 72 -9.18 23.96 -10.06
N ARG A 73 -10.34 24.61 -9.93
CA ARG A 73 -10.46 26.04 -10.23
C ARG A 73 -9.58 26.81 -9.24
N SER A 74 -8.95 27.89 -9.72
CA SER A 74 -8.04 28.75 -8.97
C SER A 74 -8.58 29.21 -7.62
N ASP A 75 -9.90 29.31 -7.48
CA ASP A 75 -10.53 29.94 -6.32
C ASP A 75 -10.71 28.97 -5.14
N ALA A 76 -10.39 27.68 -5.31
CA ALA A 76 -10.57 26.64 -4.29
C ALA A 76 -9.32 26.38 -3.43
N GLU A 77 -8.29 27.24 -3.52
CA GLU A 77 -6.97 27.01 -2.92
C GLU A 77 -6.94 26.92 -1.38
N ASP A 78 -8.03 27.25 -0.69
CA ASP A 78 -8.13 27.16 0.78
C ASP A 78 -9.31 26.30 1.29
N ASP A 79 -10.07 25.66 0.40
CA ASP A 79 -11.27 24.93 0.83
C ASP A 79 -10.93 23.51 1.32
N GLU A 80 -11.21 23.21 2.60
CA GLU A 80 -11.13 21.84 3.15
C GLU A 80 -12.12 20.87 2.47
N SER A 81 -13.18 21.39 1.83
CA SER A 81 -14.18 20.57 1.14
C SER A 81 -13.58 19.74 0.02
N LEU A 82 -12.44 20.17 -0.55
CA LEU A 82 -11.69 19.43 -1.58
C LEU A 82 -11.30 18.02 -1.15
N PHE A 83 -11.12 17.79 0.15
CA PHE A 83 -10.67 16.49 0.67
C PHE A 83 -11.82 15.57 1.10
N LYS A 84 -13.04 16.10 1.29
CA LYS A 84 -14.19 15.30 1.72
C LYS A 84 -14.54 14.16 0.75
N PRO A 85 -14.54 14.37 -0.59
CA PRO A 85 -14.83 13.29 -1.54
C PRO A 85 -13.78 12.18 -1.55
N LEU A 86 -12.56 12.46 -1.07
CA LEU A 86 -11.44 11.51 -1.03
C LEU A 86 -11.56 10.49 0.10
N LEU A 87 -12.46 10.69 1.07
CA LEU A 87 -12.65 9.75 2.17
C LEU A 87 -13.16 8.40 1.65
N GLY A 88 -12.66 7.32 2.26
CA GLY A 88 -13.05 5.96 1.94
C GLY A 88 -11.90 4.96 1.95
N ASN A 89 -12.25 3.72 1.63
CA ASN A 89 -11.33 2.59 1.53
C ASN A 89 -10.90 2.42 0.07
N TYR A 90 -9.61 2.46 -0.19
CA TYR A 90 -9.08 2.30 -1.54
C TYR A 90 -8.06 1.17 -1.61
N ASN A 91 -8.19 0.35 -2.66
CA ASN A 91 -7.15 -0.54 -3.10
C ASN A 91 -6.16 0.26 -3.97
N VAL A 92 -4.86 0.05 -3.77
CA VAL A 92 -3.82 0.60 -4.65
C VAL A 92 -3.68 -0.36 -5.84
N SER A 93 -4.56 -0.20 -6.82
CA SER A 93 -4.71 -1.19 -7.90
C SER A 93 -3.63 -1.08 -8.96
N PHE A 94 -3.05 0.11 -9.14
CA PHE A 94 -1.97 0.31 -10.10
C PHE A 94 -0.97 1.37 -9.64
N THR A 95 0.28 1.19 -10.03
CA THR A 95 1.39 2.06 -9.66
C THR A 95 2.33 2.24 -10.84
N LEU A 96 2.49 3.49 -11.30
CA LEU A 96 3.43 3.87 -12.34
C LEU A 96 4.63 4.58 -11.72
N PRO A 97 5.84 4.03 -11.80
CA PRO A 97 7.02 4.76 -11.37
C PRO A 97 7.32 5.92 -12.34
N ASN A 98 8.04 6.94 -11.85
CA ASN A 98 8.52 8.01 -12.71
C ASN A 98 9.77 7.54 -13.48
N LEU A 99 10.66 6.83 -12.80
CA LEU A 99 11.84 6.19 -13.39
C LEU A 99 11.70 4.66 -13.38
N PRO A 100 12.16 3.93 -14.39
CA PRO A 100 11.95 2.48 -14.51
C PRO A 100 12.52 1.66 -13.35
N ASN A 101 13.53 2.19 -12.64
CA ASN A 101 14.17 1.53 -11.50
C ASN A 101 13.52 1.88 -10.14
N GLU A 102 12.55 2.80 -10.12
CA GLU A 102 11.84 3.17 -8.89
C GLU A 102 10.77 2.15 -8.54
N ARG A 103 10.58 1.93 -7.24
CA ARG A 103 9.50 1.09 -6.70
C ARG A 103 8.71 1.90 -5.67
N PRO A 104 7.75 2.72 -6.12
CA PRO A 104 7.16 3.75 -5.27
C PRO A 104 6.18 3.19 -4.21
N VAL A 105 5.68 1.95 -4.34
CA VAL A 105 4.94 1.25 -3.26
C VAL A 105 5.52 -0.14 -3.03
N GLY A 106 5.60 -0.56 -1.76
CA GLY A 106 6.06 -1.90 -1.38
C GLY A 106 7.58 -2.12 -1.47
N GLY A 107 8.35 -1.23 -2.10
CA GLY A 107 9.81 -1.19 -2.03
C GLY A 107 10.51 -2.56 -2.13
N LYS A 108 11.22 -2.93 -1.06
CA LYS A 108 11.99 -4.18 -0.94
C LYS A 108 11.13 -5.44 -0.71
N TRP A 109 9.83 -5.31 -0.40
CA TRP A 109 8.95 -6.45 -0.09
C TRP A 109 8.62 -7.30 -1.33
N ASN A 110 8.86 -6.78 -2.53
CA ASN A 110 8.77 -7.55 -3.78
C ASN A 110 10.10 -8.25 -4.12
N ARG A 111 10.94 -8.59 -3.13
CA ARG A 111 12.20 -9.33 -3.32
C ARG A 111 12.21 -10.55 -2.39
N GLY A 112 12.58 -11.71 -2.93
CA GLY A 112 12.76 -12.94 -2.15
C GLY A 112 11.46 -13.74 -1.94
N PRO A 113 11.29 -14.40 -0.78
CA PRO A 113 10.20 -15.37 -0.54
C PRO A 113 8.84 -14.71 -0.23
N PHE A 114 8.77 -13.38 -0.30
CA PHE A 114 7.60 -12.59 0.03
C PHE A 114 6.74 -12.40 -1.23
N VAL A 115 5.44 -12.71 -1.11
CA VAL A 115 4.45 -12.48 -2.16
C VAL A 115 3.53 -11.36 -1.69
N LEU A 116 3.55 -10.22 -2.38
CA LEU A 116 2.61 -9.14 -2.15
C LEU A 116 1.20 -9.62 -2.52
N GLU A 117 0.27 -9.65 -1.56
CA GLU A 117 -1.13 -10.04 -1.80
C GLU A 117 -1.99 -8.83 -2.18
N SER A 118 -1.87 -7.73 -1.42
CA SER A 118 -2.62 -6.50 -1.70
C SER A 118 -2.04 -5.29 -0.98
N GLN A 119 -2.44 -4.11 -1.46
CA GLN A 119 -2.06 -2.81 -0.92
C GLN A 119 -3.31 -1.94 -0.80
N TRP A 120 -3.45 -1.29 0.34
CA TRP A 120 -4.63 -0.51 0.68
C TRP A 120 -4.24 0.85 1.24
N GLN A 121 -5.06 1.85 0.95
CA GLN A 121 -5.00 3.16 1.57
C GLN A 121 -6.41 3.58 1.99
N HIS A 122 -6.59 3.78 3.28
CA HIS A 122 -7.83 4.25 3.89
C HIS A 122 -7.67 5.72 4.24
N LEU A 123 -8.64 6.54 3.84
CA LEU A 123 -8.76 7.93 4.23
C LEU A 123 -9.99 8.07 5.13
N ILE A 124 -9.76 8.38 6.39
CA ILE A 124 -10.75 8.39 7.46
C ILE A 124 -10.94 9.84 7.92
N PRO A 125 -12.12 10.24 8.42
CA PRO A 125 -12.32 11.56 9.01
C PRO A 125 -11.23 11.95 10.00
N LYS A 126 -10.82 13.23 9.94
CA LYS A 126 -9.78 13.80 10.79
C LYS A 126 -10.09 13.62 12.28
N LYS A 127 -9.03 13.37 13.07
CA LYS A 127 -9.09 13.37 14.54
C LYS A 127 -8.28 14.51 15.15
N VAL A 128 -7.23 14.96 14.46
CA VAL A 128 -6.32 16.01 14.92
C VAL A 128 -6.76 17.34 14.32
N GLN A 129 -6.75 18.40 15.13
CA GLN A 129 -7.02 19.76 14.68
C GLN A 129 -5.97 20.15 13.61
N ASN A 130 -6.40 20.77 12.51
CA ASN A 130 -5.58 21.13 11.34
C ASN A 130 -5.18 19.98 10.39
N SER A 131 -5.49 18.72 10.71
CA SER A 131 -5.41 17.65 9.69
C SER A 131 -6.62 17.72 8.76
N VAL A 132 -6.49 17.25 7.51
CA VAL A 132 -7.60 17.12 6.56
C VAL A 132 -8.23 15.73 6.60
N ALA A 133 -7.43 14.71 6.93
CA ALA A 133 -7.86 13.33 7.07
C ALA A 133 -6.84 12.53 7.90
N GLN A 134 -7.24 11.35 8.36
CA GLN A 134 -6.32 10.33 8.86
C GLN A 134 -6.09 9.30 7.76
N ALA A 135 -4.82 9.08 7.41
CA ALA A 135 -4.41 8.11 6.40
C ALA A 135 -3.96 6.81 7.08
N VAL A 136 -4.45 5.68 6.58
CA VAL A 136 -3.98 4.34 6.98
C VAL A 136 -3.57 3.58 5.75
N ASN A 137 -2.27 3.32 5.59
CA ASN A 137 -1.75 2.45 4.54
C ASN A 137 -1.61 1.04 5.11
N MET A 138 -2.07 0.04 4.38
CA MET A 138 -1.91 -1.36 4.76
C MET A 138 -1.35 -2.16 3.59
N ILE A 139 -0.25 -2.86 3.84
CA ILE A 139 0.40 -3.76 2.88
C ILE A 139 0.26 -5.17 3.43
N ILE A 140 -0.30 -6.08 2.62
CA ILE A 140 -0.47 -7.49 2.97
C ILE A 140 0.54 -8.30 2.16
N VAL A 141 1.40 -9.02 2.87
CA VAL A 141 2.44 -9.86 2.29
C VAL A 141 2.28 -11.28 2.81
N ARG A 142 2.43 -12.28 1.96
CA ARG A 142 2.46 -13.69 2.34
C ARG A 142 3.88 -14.24 2.27
N ILE A 143 4.25 -15.01 3.28
CA ILE A 143 5.46 -15.83 3.29
C ILE A 143 5.12 -17.21 3.84
N LEU A 144 5.30 -18.24 3.02
CA LEU A 144 4.94 -19.63 3.36
C LEU A 144 3.50 -19.73 3.93
N PHE A 145 3.37 -20.10 5.21
CA PHE A 145 2.09 -20.29 5.91
C PHE A 145 1.66 -19.07 6.74
N TRP A 146 2.41 -17.96 6.65
CA TRP A 146 2.17 -16.75 7.42
C TRP A 146 1.76 -15.58 6.53
N ARG A 147 0.91 -14.73 7.09
CA ARG A 147 0.55 -13.42 6.54
C ARG A 147 1.15 -12.33 7.38
N ILE A 148 1.79 -11.37 6.75
CA ILE A 148 2.39 -10.20 7.37
C ILE A 148 1.60 -8.98 6.91
N TYR A 149 1.13 -8.22 7.88
CA TYR A 149 0.47 -6.94 7.66
C TYR A 149 1.42 -5.83 8.08
N VAL A 150 1.72 -4.92 7.17
CA VAL A 150 2.45 -3.69 7.49
C VAL A 150 1.45 -2.56 7.44
N ILE A 151 1.18 -1.95 8.58
CA ILE A 151 0.18 -0.90 8.76
C ILE A 151 0.91 0.39 9.13
N LEU A 152 0.74 1.43 8.32
CA LEU A 152 1.19 2.79 8.62
C LEU A 152 -0.03 3.64 8.88
N ARG A 153 -0.12 4.22 10.06
CA ARG A 153 -1.17 5.17 10.42
C ARG A 153 -0.54 6.55 10.50
N GLY A 154 -1.21 7.55 9.95
CA GLY A 154 -0.72 8.91 9.97
C GLY A 154 -1.84 9.91 9.80
N ASP A 155 -1.51 11.18 10.03
CA ASP A 155 -2.42 12.29 9.81
C ASP A 155 -1.96 13.09 8.58
N ALA A 156 -2.93 13.45 7.74
CA ALA A 156 -2.68 14.18 6.50
C ALA A 156 -2.94 15.66 6.74
N PHE A 157 -1.98 16.51 6.38
CA PHE A 157 -2.01 17.96 6.48
C PHE A 157 -1.98 18.55 5.09
N ARG A 158 -2.78 19.60 4.87
CA ARG A 158 -2.73 20.37 3.63
C ARG A 158 -1.37 21.07 3.51
N LEU A 159 -0.83 21.13 2.31
CA LEU A 159 0.39 21.87 2.03
C LEU A 159 0.08 23.29 1.52
N SER A 160 0.81 24.30 2.01
CA SER A 160 0.66 25.69 1.55
C SER A 160 1.08 25.84 0.09
N SER A 161 0.63 26.89 -0.62
CA SER A 161 1.07 27.16 -2.01
C SER A 161 2.59 27.29 -2.12
N LEU A 162 3.19 28.07 -1.22
CA LEU A 162 4.64 28.27 -1.14
C LEU A 162 5.39 26.94 -0.92
N ASP A 163 4.94 26.10 0.01
CA ASP A 163 5.57 24.80 0.27
C ASP A 163 5.38 23.82 -0.88
N ARG A 164 4.23 23.85 -1.57
CA ARG A 164 3.99 23.05 -2.78
C ARG A 164 4.96 23.43 -3.89
N ASP A 165 5.12 24.72 -4.15
CA ASP A 165 6.00 25.23 -5.20
C ASP A 165 7.46 24.88 -4.90
N ARG A 166 7.92 25.14 -3.66
CA ARG A 166 9.24 24.73 -3.18
C ARG A 166 9.47 23.24 -3.31
N LEU A 167 8.53 22.41 -2.85
CA LEU A 167 8.63 20.96 -2.93
C LEU A 167 8.69 20.48 -4.38
N SER A 168 7.89 21.07 -5.27
CA SER A 168 7.87 20.72 -6.68
C SER A 168 9.18 21.07 -7.39
N ALA A 169 9.79 22.21 -7.03
CA ALA A 169 11.10 22.63 -7.55
C ALA A 169 12.23 21.73 -7.02
N VAL A 170 12.28 21.50 -5.70
CA VAL A 170 13.31 20.65 -5.07
C VAL A 170 13.26 19.21 -5.58
N ARG A 171 12.05 18.66 -5.79
CA ARG A 171 11.87 17.27 -6.25
C ARG A 171 11.76 17.13 -7.77
N ASN A 172 11.85 18.24 -8.52
CA ASN A 172 11.65 18.28 -9.98
C ASN A 172 10.37 17.56 -10.42
N THR A 173 9.26 17.80 -9.72
CA THR A 173 8.00 17.10 -9.99
C THR A 173 7.45 17.49 -11.38
N PRO A 174 7.28 16.55 -12.32
CA PRO A 174 6.83 16.87 -13.67
C PRO A 174 5.43 17.50 -13.65
N GLY A 175 5.28 18.74 -14.11
CA GLY A 175 4.00 19.46 -14.13
C GLY A 175 3.51 19.95 -12.76
N GLY A 176 4.39 20.06 -11.76
CA GLY A 176 4.07 20.67 -10.46
C GLY A 176 3.18 19.84 -9.53
N LEU A 177 2.68 20.47 -8.46
CA LEU A 177 1.82 19.88 -7.43
C LEU A 177 0.55 20.72 -7.24
N SER A 178 -0.62 20.09 -7.27
CA SER A 178 -1.91 20.78 -7.18
C SER A 178 -2.25 21.21 -5.75
N PRO A 179 -3.26 22.09 -5.54
CA PRO A 179 -3.78 22.46 -4.22
C PRO A 179 -4.31 21.29 -3.39
N ARG A 180 -4.50 20.11 -4.00
CA ARG A 180 -4.91 18.86 -3.31
C ARG A 180 -3.73 18.08 -2.74
N THR A 181 -2.53 18.65 -2.78
CA THR A 181 -1.34 18.05 -2.20
C THR A 181 -1.40 18.06 -0.69
N VAL A 182 -1.20 16.89 -0.11
CA VAL A 182 -1.10 16.71 1.34
C VAL A 182 0.27 16.18 1.71
N ARG A 183 0.74 16.57 2.90
CA ARG A 183 1.80 15.90 3.64
C ARG A 183 1.14 14.95 4.63
N ALA A 184 1.42 13.65 4.52
CA ALA A 184 0.98 12.64 5.47
C ALA A 184 2.13 12.25 6.38
N ASP A 185 1.99 12.54 7.68
CA ASP A 185 2.97 12.17 8.70
C ASP A 185 2.51 10.87 9.37
N PHE A 186 3.26 9.80 9.13
CA PHE A 186 2.99 8.45 9.61
C PHE A 186 3.79 8.13 10.88
N ASP A 187 3.10 7.50 11.82
CA ASP A 187 3.67 6.82 12.97
C ASP A 187 4.60 5.67 12.55
N PRO A 188 5.46 5.17 13.48
CA PRO A 188 6.23 3.95 13.26
C PRO A 188 5.37 2.80 12.72
N PRO A 189 5.78 2.13 11.63
CA PRO A 189 5.00 1.07 11.02
C PRO A 189 4.71 -0.05 12.01
N ARG A 190 3.46 -0.48 12.03
CA ARG A 190 3.03 -1.66 12.75
C ARG A 190 3.12 -2.88 11.85
N VAL A 191 3.98 -3.83 12.20
CA VAL A 191 4.14 -5.12 11.53
C VAL A 191 3.42 -6.18 12.34
N VAL A 192 2.40 -6.81 11.76
CA VAL A 192 1.61 -7.86 12.41
C VAL A 192 1.76 -9.17 11.66
N LEU A 193 2.33 -10.17 12.32
CA LEU A 193 2.44 -11.53 11.82
C LEU A 193 1.19 -12.33 12.23
N CYS A 194 0.54 -12.93 11.25
CA CYS A 194 -0.65 -13.75 11.41
C CYS A 194 -0.42 -15.15 10.84
N THR A 195 -1.11 -16.13 11.42
CA THR A 195 -1.25 -17.47 10.81
C THR A 195 -2.17 -17.41 9.57
N ARG A 196 -2.21 -18.49 8.79
CA ARG A 196 -3.18 -18.68 7.69
C ARG A 196 -4.65 -18.55 8.13
N GLN A 197 -4.95 -18.82 9.40
CA GLN A 197 -6.28 -18.66 10.00
C GLN A 197 -6.52 -17.23 10.55
N ASN A 198 -5.70 -16.26 10.16
CA ASN A 198 -5.77 -14.86 10.60
C ASN A 198 -5.66 -14.66 12.14
N LYS A 199 -5.12 -15.65 12.87
CA LYS A 199 -4.75 -15.50 14.28
C LYS A 199 -3.45 -14.72 14.38
N VAL A 200 -3.46 -13.62 15.13
CA VAL A 200 -2.28 -12.78 15.39
C VAL A 200 -1.30 -13.57 16.24
N LEU A 201 -0.07 -13.72 15.75
CA LEU A 201 1.04 -14.35 16.47
C LEU A 201 1.91 -13.31 17.16
N LEU A 202 2.18 -12.21 16.45
CA LEU A 202 3.11 -11.18 16.89
C LEU A 202 2.69 -9.85 16.29
N SER A 203 2.72 -8.78 17.09
CA SER A 203 2.50 -7.41 16.64
C SER A 203 3.67 -6.58 17.11
N LEU A 204 4.34 -5.90 16.19
CA LEU A 204 5.53 -5.10 16.45
C LEU A 204 5.30 -3.69 15.92
N SER A 205 5.85 -2.68 16.60
CA SER A 205 6.00 -1.34 16.05
C SER A 205 7.50 -1.16 15.75
N LEU A 206 7.84 -1.07 14.46
CA LEU A 206 9.23 -1.08 13.99
C LEU A 206 9.47 0.09 13.06
N GLY A 207 10.63 0.73 13.17
CA GLY A 207 11.06 1.83 12.29
C GLY A 207 10.73 3.23 12.81
N PRO A 208 11.18 4.27 12.10
CA PRO A 208 10.88 5.66 12.43
C PRO A 208 9.46 6.04 12.02
N THR A 209 9.04 7.23 12.46
CA THR A 209 8.01 8.01 11.77
C THR A 209 8.45 8.33 10.34
N SER A 210 7.50 8.57 9.43
CA SER A 210 7.84 8.93 8.04
C SER A 210 6.85 9.94 7.48
N SER A 211 7.32 10.84 6.62
CA SER A 211 6.46 11.82 5.95
C SER A 211 6.39 11.53 4.46
N VAL A 212 5.19 11.56 3.88
CA VAL A 212 4.96 11.35 2.46
C VAL A 212 4.13 12.48 1.90
N PHE A 213 4.54 12.98 0.73
CA PHE A 213 3.79 13.99 0.00
C PHE A 213 3.04 13.35 -1.16
N LEU A 214 1.73 13.58 -1.22
CA LEU A 214 0.85 13.00 -2.21
C LEU A 214 -0.15 14.04 -2.71
N ASP A 215 -0.11 14.32 -4.00
CA ASP A 215 -1.14 15.08 -4.71
C ASP A 215 -2.23 14.11 -5.15
N THR A 216 -3.47 14.34 -4.73
CA THR A 216 -4.58 13.40 -4.96
C THR A 216 -5.72 14.07 -5.73
N THR A 217 -5.95 13.59 -6.94
CA THR A 217 -7.06 14.02 -7.79
C THR A 217 -8.26 13.11 -7.58
N PHE A 218 -9.37 13.66 -7.09
CA PHE A 218 -10.67 12.99 -7.13
C PHE A 218 -11.18 12.99 -8.58
N CYS A 219 -11.49 11.81 -9.12
CA CYS A 219 -12.11 11.67 -10.44
C CYS A 219 -13.61 11.41 -10.29
N ASP A 220 -13.97 10.39 -9.52
CA ASP A 220 -15.35 10.06 -9.16
C ASP A 220 -15.41 9.21 -7.88
N ASN A 221 -16.60 8.70 -7.56
CA ASN A 221 -16.82 7.86 -6.38
C ASN A 221 -16.15 6.48 -6.44
N ARG A 222 -15.52 6.09 -7.55
CA ARG A 222 -14.88 4.80 -7.76
C ARG A 222 -13.38 4.92 -7.82
N VAL A 223 -12.85 6.03 -8.35
CA VAL A 223 -11.41 6.19 -8.59
C VAL A 223 -10.91 7.56 -8.13
N ARG A 224 -9.72 7.54 -7.53
CA ARG A 224 -8.88 8.73 -7.40
C ARG A 224 -7.46 8.42 -7.88
N ILE A 225 -6.77 9.45 -8.34
CA ILE A 225 -5.41 9.36 -8.86
C ILE A 225 -4.48 10.01 -7.86
N GLY A 226 -3.42 9.32 -7.46
CA GLY A 226 -2.33 9.88 -6.69
C GLY A 226 -1.15 10.25 -7.57
N LYS A 227 -0.44 11.30 -7.19
CA LYS A 227 0.86 11.67 -7.73
C LYS A 227 1.82 11.94 -6.57
N GLY A 228 2.86 11.13 -6.45
CA GLY A 228 3.91 11.34 -5.46
C GLY A 228 4.76 12.56 -5.83
N SER A 229 5.46 13.14 -4.84
CA SER A 229 6.35 14.29 -5.07
C SER A 229 7.47 14.03 -6.08
N LYS A 230 7.86 12.78 -6.30
CA LYS A 230 8.84 12.40 -7.34
C LYS A 230 8.23 12.12 -8.72
N GLY A 231 6.92 12.33 -8.89
CA GLY A 231 6.21 12.14 -10.15
C GLY A 231 5.59 10.75 -10.36
N SER A 232 5.81 9.79 -9.45
CA SER A 232 5.13 8.49 -9.50
C SER A 232 3.62 8.66 -9.46
N ARG A 233 2.87 7.84 -10.20
CA ARG A 233 1.40 7.87 -10.24
C ARG A 233 0.82 6.63 -9.61
N PHE A 234 -0.33 6.79 -8.96
CA PHE A 234 -1.07 5.72 -8.30
C PHE A 234 -2.52 5.77 -8.75
N VAL A 235 -3.11 4.61 -9.00
CA VAL A 235 -4.56 4.49 -9.22
C VAL A 235 -5.17 3.84 -8.00
N PHE A 236 -6.02 4.59 -7.30
CA PHE A 236 -6.73 4.14 -6.12
C PHE A 236 -8.17 3.82 -6.50
N VAL A 237 -8.54 2.55 -6.41
CA VAL A 237 -9.91 2.09 -6.69
C VAL A 237 -10.63 1.90 -5.37
N ARG A 238 -11.75 2.61 -5.20
CA ARG A 238 -12.61 2.49 -4.01
C ARG A 238 -13.14 1.07 -3.93
N SER A 239 -13.09 0.48 -2.75
CA SER A 239 -13.52 -0.90 -2.54
C SER A 239 -14.18 -1.07 -1.17
N ASN A 240 -15.18 -1.94 -1.15
CA ASN A 240 -15.91 -2.37 0.05
C ASN A 240 -15.50 -3.78 0.49
N ASP A 241 -14.36 -4.28 0.00
CA ASP A 241 -13.83 -5.59 0.40
C ASP A 241 -13.64 -5.63 1.93
N PRO A 242 -14.16 -6.63 2.65
CA PRO A 242 -13.94 -6.79 4.08
C PRO A 242 -12.46 -6.80 4.49
N VAL A 243 -11.56 -7.22 3.60
CA VAL A 243 -10.11 -7.17 3.81
C VAL A 243 -9.65 -5.75 4.10
N ALA A 244 -10.26 -4.74 3.49
CA ALA A 244 -9.98 -3.33 3.70
C ALA A 244 -10.16 -2.89 5.16
N ASP A 245 -10.98 -3.59 5.95
CA ASP A 245 -11.25 -3.24 7.34
C ASP A 245 -10.41 -4.06 8.35
N GLU A 246 -9.60 -5.01 7.89
CA GLU A 246 -8.79 -5.87 8.78
C GLU A 246 -7.81 -5.08 9.65
N TRP A 247 -7.30 -3.94 9.15
CA TRP A 247 -6.38 -3.09 9.91
C TRP A 247 -6.98 -2.64 11.25
N LYS A 248 -8.30 -2.43 11.34
CA LYS A 248 -8.98 -2.00 12.57
C LYS A 248 -8.74 -3.00 13.70
N ARG A 249 -8.93 -4.29 13.40
CA ARG A 249 -8.69 -5.40 14.33
C ARG A 249 -7.21 -5.54 14.67
N LEU A 250 -6.34 -5.40 13.67
CA LEU A 250 -4.90 -5.59 13.84
C LEU A 250 -4.25 -4.46 14.65
N VAL A 251 -4.73 -3.23 14.51
CA VAL A 251 -4.28 -2.05 15.29
C VAL A 251 -4.76 -2.13 16.75
N ALA A 252 -5.85 -2.83 17.04
CA ALA A 252 -6.32 -3.02 18.42
C ALA A 252 -5.40 -3.91 19.28
N HIS A 253 -4.58 -4.77 18.67
CA HIS A 253 -3.65 -5.62 19.42
C HIS A 253 -2.53 -4.78 20.06
N LYS A 254 -2.04 -5.11 21.24
CA LYS A 254 -0.92 -4.37 21.84
C LYS A 254 0.40 -4.80 21.15
N PRO A 255 1.28 -3.87 20.74
CA PRO A 255 2.55 -4.27 20.16
C PRO A 255 3.45 -4.83 21.27
N VAL A 256 4.23 -5.85 20.95
CA VAL A 256 5.22 -6.44 21.86
C VAL A 256 6.35 -5.45 22.04
N GLY A 257 6.65 -5.11 23.29
CA GLY A 257 7.69 -4.13 23.59
C GLY A 257 9.09 -4.67 23.28
N LYS A 258 10.04 -3.78 22.97
CA LYS A 258 11.45 -4.13 22.72
C LYS A 258 12.04 -5.00 23.83
N ARG A 259 11.79 -4.64 25.10
CA ARG A 259 12.23 -5.42 26.27
C ARG A 259 11.64 -6.83 26.28
N GLN A 260 10.36 -6.97 25.93
CA GLN A 260 9.71 -8.28 25.88
C GLN A 260 10.32 -9.17 24.79
N LEU A 261 10.65 -8.61 23.62
CA LEU A 261 11.33 -9.36 22.55
C LEU A 261 12.74 -9.78 22.97
N VAL A 262 13.52 -8.87 23.55
CA VAL A 262 14.87 -9.18 24.04
C VAL A 262 14.82 -10.24 25.13
N SER A 263 13.90 -10.15 26.09
CA SER A 263 13.72 -11.18 27.13
C SER A 263 13.26 -12.51 26.53
N PHE A 264 12.35 -12.49 25.56
CA PHE A 264 11.87 -13.70 24.90
C PHE A 264 13.00 -14.40 24.13
N PHE A 265 13.64 -13.71 23.19
CA PHE A 265 14.72 -14.30 22.39
C PHE A 265 15.97 -14.59 23.24
N GLY A 266 16.31 -13.74 24.20
CA GLY A 266 17.42 -13.98 25.13
C GLY A 266 17.18 -15.20 26.00
N GLY A 267 15.96 -15.35 26.55
CA GLY A 267 15.56 -16.53 27.32
C GLY A 267 15.61 -17.82 26.50
N PHE A 268 15.08 -17.80 25.27
CA PHE A 268 15.17 -18.94 24.34
C PHE A 268 16.61 -19.25 23.95
N GLY A 269 17.45 -18.24 23.75
CA GLY A 269 18.88 -18.39 23.48
C GLY A 269 19.63 -19.07 24.63
N LEU A 270 19.35 -18.67 25.87
CA LEU A 270 19.91 -19.29 27.08
C LEU A 270 19.43 -20.73 27.28
N ALA A 271 18.13 -20.99 27.10
CA ALA A 271 17.58 -22.34 27.18
C ALA A 271 18.18 -23.26 26.11
N SER A 272 18.36 -22.76 24.88
CA SER A 272 19.01 -23.47 23.79
C SER A 272 20.47 -23.79 24.14
N LEU A 273 21.22 -22.85 24.71
CA LEU A 273 22.59 -23.07 25.16
C LEU A 273 22.67 -24.20 26.21
N MET A 274 21.77 -24.22 27.19
CA MET A 274 21.70 -25.32 28.16
C MET A 274 21.34 -26.67 27.50
N GLY A 275 20.46 -26.66 26.51
CA GLY A 275 20.12 -27.86 25.73
C GLY A 275 21.31 -28.45 24.98
N VAL A 276 22.18 -27.61 24.42
CA VAL A 276 23.42 -28.07 23.76
C VAL A 276 24.35 -28.81 24.73
N TRP A 277 24.40 -28.36 25.99
CA TRP A 277 25.22 -28.96 27.04
C TRP A 277 24.67 -30.25 27.61
N ARG A 278 23.33 -30.36 27.74
CA ARG A 278 22.70 -31.51 28.42
C ARG A 278 22.16 -32.59 27.49
N CYS A 279 21.85 -32.28 26.24
CA CYS A 279 21.25 -33.25 25.32
C CYS A 279 22.30 -33.81 24.34
N SER A 280 22.18 -35.09 24.01
CA SER A 280 22.93 -35.75 22.95
C SER A 280 22.06 -36.02 21.72
N GLY A 281 22.69 -36.31 20.58
CA GLY A 281 21.99 -36.65 19.33
C GLY A 281 21.20 -35.48 18.73
N ILE A 282 20.00 -35.78 18.21
CA ILE A 282 19.19 -34.86 17.40
C ILE A 282 18.79 -33.60 18.20
N PHE A 283 18.51 -33.72 19.50
CA PHE A 283 18.14 -32.59 20.35
C PHE A 283 19.26 -31.57 20.52
N ARG A 284 20.53 -32.00 20.46
CA ARG A 284 21.68 -31.10 20.46
C ARG A 284 21.69 -30.23 19.21
N ASN A 285 21.44 -30.82 18.04
CA ASN A 285 21.42 -30.09 16.77
C ASN A 285 20.29 -29.05 16.72
N LEU A 286 19.10 -29.41 17.20
CA LEU A 286 17.97 -28.46 17.33
C LEU A 286 18.30 -27.31 18.29
N SER A 287 18.99 -27.61 19.39
CA SER A 287 19.42 -26.59 20.37
C SER A 287 20.49 -25.66 19.78
N ILE A 288 21.43 -26.16 18.98
CA ILE A 288 22.42 -25.33 18.26
C ILE A 288 21.69 -24.40 17.29
N LEU A 289 20.73 -24.91 16.52
CA LEU A 289 19.95 -24.09 15.60
C LEU A 289 19.14 -23.00 16.34
N GLY A 290 18.50 -23.36 17.45
CA GLY A 290 17.79 -22.41 18.31
C GLY A 290 18.69 -21.30 18.82
N MET A 291 19.90 -21.65 19.28
CA MET A 291 20.91 -20.69 19.72
C MET A 291 21.32 -19.73 18.59
N LEU A 292 21.62 -20.27 17.40
CA LEU A 292 22.04 -19.50 16.23
C LEU A 292 20.94 -18.56 15.71
N LEU A 293 19.67 -18.90 15.89
CA LEU A 293 18.56 -18.03 15.47
C LEU A 293 18.18 -17.00 16.53
N CYS A 294 18.16 -17.39 17.81
CA CYS A 294 17.65 -16.54 18.87
C CYS A 294 18.63 -15.44 19.29
N TRP A 295 19.94 -15.71 19.35
CA TRP A 295 20.93 -14.71 19.77
C TRP A 295 21.06 -13.54 18.80
N PRO A 296 21.22 -13.76 17.48
CA PRO A 296 21.20 -12.66 16.52
C PRO A 296 19.87 -11.92 16.53
N SER A 297 18.74 -12.61 16.71
CA SER A 297 17.43 -11.96 16.82
C SER A 297 17.31 -11.08 18.07
N ALA A 298 17.82 -11.53 19.22
CA ALA A 298 17.87 -10.73 20.45
C ALA A 298 18.80 -9.52 20.28
N LEU A 299 19.97 -9.71 19.67
CA LEU A 299 20.92 -8.64 19.39
C LEU A 299 20.31 -7.62 18.42
N LEU A 300 19.75 -8.07 17.30
CA LEU A 300 19.03 -7.23 16.33
C LEU A 300 17.89 -6.46 17.01
N ALA A 301 17.09 -7.12 17.84
CA ALA A 301 16.04 -6.46 18.60
C ALA A 301 16.59 -5.46 19.63
N ALA A 302 17.78 -5.68 20.19
CA ALA A 302 18.42 -4.77 21.15
C ALA A 302 19.05 -3.56 20.44
N VAL A 303 19.74 -3.78 19.32
CA VAL A 303 20.44 -2.74 18.55
C VAL A 303 19.55 -2.05 17.53
N SER A 304 18.34 -2.54 17.25
CA SER A 304 17.41 -1.84 16.38
C SER A 304 17.07 -0.49 17.01
N THR A 305 17.72 0.54 16.50
CA THR A 305 17.23 1.90 16.50
C THR A 305 16.05 1.88 15.54
N GLY A 306 14.82 2.05 16.04
CA GLY A 306 13.69 2.28 15.16
C GLY A 306 13.91 3.64 14.51
N GLY A 307 14.64 3.69 13.39
CA GLY A 307 15.18 4.94 12.87
C GLY A 307 15.90 4.77 11.53
N ILE A 308 15.22 5.07 10.41
CA ILE A 308 15.86 5.53 9.18
C ILE A 308 15.83 7.06 9.25
N GLU A 309 16.97 7.66 8.89
CA GLU A 309 17.32 9.07 8.91
C GLU A 309 16.11 10.01 8.72
N GLU A 310 15.97 10.95 9.67
CA GLU A 310 15.22 12.17 9.41
C GLU A 310 15.80 12.79 8.13
N ASP A 311 14.96 13.07 7.14
CA ASP A 311 15.34 14.01 6.09
C ASP A 311 15.74 15.28 6.83
N ASP A 312 17.04 15.62 6.81
CA ASP A 312 17.62 16.68 7.62
C ASP A 312 16.75 17.95 7.56
N PRO A 313 16.07 18.34 8.67
CA PRO A 313 15.14 19.47 8.66
C PRO A 313 15.84 20.79 8.34
N THR A 314 17.17 20.84 8.39
CA THR A 314 17.96 22.00 7.97
C THR A 314 17.81 22.35 6.49
N MET A 315 17.31 21.43 5.65
CA MET A 315 16.92 21.74 4.26
C MET A 315 15.67 22.64 4.14
N MET A 316 14.90 22.85 5.22
CA MET A 316 13.69 23.68 5.23
C MET A 316 13.78 24.92 6.15
N GLU A 317 14.74 24.97 7.08
CA GLU A 317 14.91 26.09 8.03
C GLU A 317 15.94 27.16 7.60
N GLY A 318 16.69 26.94 6.51
CA GLY A 318 17.69 27.88 6.01
C GLY A 318 17.17 28.85 4.95
N SER A 319 16.19 29.71 5.26
CA SER A 319 15.94 30.96 4.52
C SER A 319 14.87 31.82 5.21
N TYR A 320 15.30 32.56 6.23
CA TYR A 320 14.68 33.80 6.68
C TYR A 320 15.68 34.94 6.50
#